data_AF-A0A7V3RQ66-F1
#
_entry.id   AF-A0A7V3RQ66-F1
#
_cell.length_a   1.000
_cell.length_b   1.000
_cell.length_c   1.000
_cell.angle_alpha   90.00
_cell.angle_beta   90.00
_cell.angle_gamma   90.00
#
_symmetry.space_group_name_H-M   'P 1'
#
loop_
_entity.id
_entity.type
_entity.pdbx_description
1 polymer ?
#
loop_
_entity_poly.entity_id
_entity_poly.type
_entity_poly.pdbx_seq_one_letter_code
_entity_poly.pdbx_strand_id
1 'polypeptide(L)' 'MIREALHKQPFEPFVFRLADGRQLAVPHPDFVAVSNRRVLVISPQDESVAWLEPLLIVSLDYAGASPGTSSSGNGG' A
#
# COMPACT_ATOMS: atom_id res chain seq x y z
N MET A 1 3.91 10.99 -3.82
CA MET A 1 3.78 9.73 -3.05
C MET A 1 3.21 8.57 -3.88
N ILE A 2 1.94 8.59 -4.32
CA ILE A 2 1.32 7.37 -4.89
C ILE A 2 1.98 6.92 -6.21
N ARG A 3 2.13 7.83 -7.18
CA ARG A 3 2.77 7.52 -8.47
C ARG A 3 4.21 7.03 -8.31
N GLU A 4 4.92 7.61 -7.35
CA GLU A 4 6.31 7.25 -7.04
C GLU A 4 6.39 5.83 -6.45
N ALA A 5 5.49 5.49 -5.52
CA ALA A 5 5.39 4.15 -4.95
C ALA A 5 5.10 3.09 -6.02
N LEU A 6 4.18 3.38 -6.95
CA LEU A 6 3.83 2.47 -8.05
C LEU A 6 4.94 2.29 -9.09
N HIS A 7 5.81 3.28 -9.28
CA HIS A 7 6.90 3.23 -10.26
C HIS A 7 8.25 2.82 -9.64
N LYS A 8 8.31 2.54 -8.33
CA LYS A 8 9.53 2.08 -7.66
C LYS A 8 10.00 0.77 -8.28
N GLN A 9 11.31 0.64 -8.50
CA GLN A 9 11.93 -0.58 -9.02
C GLN A 9 13.05 -1.06 -8.07
N PRO A 10 12.94 -2.27 -7.50
CA PRO A 10 11.80 -3.18 -7.60
C PRO A 10 10.54 -2.59 -6.94
N PHE A 11 9.37 -3.00 -7.43
CA PHE A 11 8.10 -2.62 -6.81
C PHE A 11 8.05 -3.16 -5.38
N GLU A 12 7.62 -2.32 -4.44
CA GLU A 12 7.45 -2.69 -3.04
C GLU A 12 5.96 -2.68 -2.69
N PRO A 13 5.37 -3.83 -2.31
CA PRO A 13 3.98 -3.90 -1.88
C PRO A 13 3.68 -2.95 -0.71
N PHE A 14 2.52 -2.31 -0.78
CA PHE A 14 2.08 -1.36 0.25
C PHE A 14 0.58 -1.43 0.49
N VAL A 15 0.14 -0.80 1.57
CA VAL A 15 -1.26 -0.65 1.95
C VAL A 15 -1.64 0.83 1.93
N PHE A 16 -2.70 1.19 1.22
CA PHE A 16 -3.31 2.51 1.35
C PHE A 16 -4.05 2.60 2.68
N ARG A 17 -3.71 3.60 3.50
CA ARG A 17 -4.51 4.02 4.66
C ARG A 17 -5.41 5.16 4.23
N LEU A 18 -6.71 5.01 4.45
CA LEU A 18 -7.69 6.03 4.09
C LEU A 18 -8.13 6.84 5.32
N ALA A 19 -8.56 8.08 5.10
CA ALA A 19 -9.08 8.97 6.13
C ALA A 19 -10.32 8.42 6.85
N ASP A 20 -11.06 7.51 6.21
CA ASP A 20 -12.22 6.82 6.79
C ASP A 20 -11.83 5.59 7.64
N GLY A 21 -10.53 5.29 7.76
CA GLY A 21 -10.01 4.16 8.52
C GLY A 21 -9.88 2.86 7.74
N ARG A 22 -10.35 2.79 6.48
CA ARG A 22 -10.17 1.61 5.63
C ARG A 22 -8.72 1.42 5.20
N GLN A 23 -8.40 0.16 4.90
CA GLN A 23 -7.08 -0.27 4.43
C GLN A 23 -7.23 -1.05 3.13
N LEU A 24 -6.46 -0.70 2.11
CA LEU A 24 -6.51 -1.36 0.81
C LEU A 24 -5.10 -1.83 0.42
N ALA A 25 -4.91 -3.15 0.38
CA ALA A 25 -3.63 -3.75 0.04
C ALA A 25 -3.36 -3.66 -1.47
N VAL A 26 -2.12 -3.33 -1.83
CA VAL A 26 -1.61 -3.26 -3.19
C VAL A 26 -0.43 -4.23 -3.31
N PRO A 27 -0.70 -5.52 -3.60
CA PRO A 27 0.37 -6.52 -3.71
C PRO A 27 1.18 -6.39 -5.00
N HIS A 28 0.62 -5.73 -6.03
CA HIS A 28 1.26 -5.51 -7.33
C HIS A 28 0.70 -4.22 -7.96
N PRO A 29 1.48 -3.46 -8.76
CA PRO A 29 1.03 -2.21 -9.38
C PRO A 29 -0.19 -2.39 -10.29
N ASP A 30 -0.39 -3.57 -10.89
CA ASP A 30 -1.52 -3.86 -11.79
C ASP A 30 -2.89 -3.79 -11.10
N PHE A 31 -2.94 -3.89 -9.76
CA PHE A 31 -4.18 -3.73 -9.00
C PHE A 31 -4.56 -2.25 -8.82
N VAL A 32 -3.77 -1.31 -9.31
CA VAL A 32 -3.98 0.13 -9.09
C VAL A 32 -3.83 0.93 -10.37
N ALA A 33 -4.82 1.78 -10.65
CA ALA A 33 -4.72 2.81 -11.69
C ALA A 33 -4.79 4.21 -11.05
N VAL A 34 -3.89 5.10 -11.47
CA VAL A 34 -3.79 6.47 -10.92
C VAL A 34 -3.93 7.51 -12.01
N SER A 35 -4.97 8.32 -11.91
CA SER A 35 -5.16 9.55 -12.66
C SER A 35 -4.85 10.77 -11.80
N ASN A 36 -4.97 11.98 -12.36
CA ASN A 36 -4.76 13.21 -11.58
C ASN A 36 -5.83 13.44 -10.50
N ARG A 37 -7.00 12.80 -10.61
CA ARG A 37 -8.18 13.11 -9.79
C ARG A 37 -8.86 11.89 -9.16
N ARG A 38 -8.43 10.68 -9.55
CA ARG A 38 -8.96 9.40 -9.10
C ARG A 38 -7.82 8.39 -8.95
N VAL A 39 -7.94 7.57 -7.92
CA VAL A 39 -7.19 6.32 -7.75
C VAL A 39 -8.22 5.20 -7.78
N LEU A 40 -7.98 4.18 -8.59
CA LEU A 40 -8.77 2.97 -8.65
C LEU A 40 -7.94 1.83 -8.07
N VAL A 41 -8.53 1.07 -7.15
CA VAL A 41 -7.90 -0.11 -6.55
C VAL A 41 -8.81 -1.31 -6.76
N ILE A 42 -8.24 -2.39 -7.28
CA ILE A 42 -8.90 -3.69 -7.40
C ILE A 42 -8.50 -4.52 -6.19
N SER A 43 -9.49 -5.03 -5.46
CA SER A 43 -9.24 -5.93 -4.34
C SER A 43 -8.72 -7.28 -4.85
N PRO A 44 -7.59 -7.79 -4.35
CA PRO A 44 -7.07 -9.09 -4.76
C PRO A 44 -7.90 -10.27 -4.20
N GLN A 45 -8.82 -10.03 -3.25
CA GLN A 45 -9.59 -11.10 -2.60
C GLN A 45 -10.90 -11.42 -3.34
N ASP A 46 -11.60 -10.39 -3.81
CA ASP A 46 -12.97 -10.50 -4.33
C ASP A 46 -13.19 -9.69 -5.62
N GLU A 47 -12.11 -9.17 -6.22
CA GLU A 47 -12.13 -8.35 -7.45
C GLU A 47 -13.00 -7.07 -7.36
N SER A 48 -13.41 -6.69 -6.15
CA SER A 48 -14.16 -5.47 -5.93
C SER A 48 -13.34 -4.23 -6.27
N VAL A 49 -14.01 -3.21 -6.81
CA VAL A 49 -13.36 -1.97 -7.27
C VAL A 49 -13.63 -0.83 -6.31
N ALA A 50 -12.57 -0.24 -5.76
CA ALA A 50 -12.63 0.96 -4.94
C ALA A 50 -12.21 2.19 -5.76
N TRP A 51 -13.13 3.16 -5.89
CA TRP A 51 -12.85 4.47 -6.44
C TRP A 51 -12.51 5.44 -5.31
N LEU A 52 -11.29 5.97 -5.34
CA LEU A 52 -10.76 6.84 -4.30
C LEU A 52 -10.42 8.21 -4.89
N GLU A 53 -10.60 9.25 -4.08
CA GLU A 53 -9.97 10.54 -4.32
C GLU A 53 -8.56 10.52 -3.70
N PRO A 54 -7.52 11.02 -4.41
CA PRO A 54 -6.15 11.01 -3.89
C PRO A 54 -6.00 11.66 -2.51
N LEU A 55 -6.83 12.66 -2.19
CA LEU A 55 -6.83 13.37 -0.92
C LEU A 55 -7.32 12.53 0.26
N LEU A 56 -8.03 11.43 0.02
CA LEU A 56 -8.49 10.52 1.07
C LEU A 56 -7.39 9.55 1.52
N ILE A 57 -6.31 9.44 0.77
CA ILE A 57 -5.17 8.57 1.10
C ILE A 57 -4.26 9.35 2.04
N VAL A 58 -4.22 8.93 3.31
CA VAL A 58 -3.47 9.62 4.36
C VAL A 58 -2.05 9.09 4.51
N SER A 59 -1.82 7.81 4.22
CA SER A 59 -0.47 7.21 4.22
C SER A 59 -0.38 5.96 3.35
N LEU A 60 0.86 5.54 3.08
CA LEU A 60 1.22 4.25 2.49
C LEU A 60 2.04 3.48 3.52
N ASP A 61 1.56 2.30 3.92
CA ASP A 61 2.28 1.42 4.82
C ASP A 61 2.96 0.33 3.99
N TYR A 62 4.29 0.28 3.97
CA TYR A 62 5.04 -0.76 3.27
C TYR A 62 5.25 -1.97 4.17
N ALA A 63 5.13 -3.17 3.61
CA ALA A 63 5.32 -4.42 4.35
C ALA A 63 6.75 -4.57 4.92
N GLY A 64 7.71 -3.73 4.49
CA GLY A 64 9.10 -3.72 4.94
C GLY A 64 9.35 -3.13 6.33
N ALA A 65 8.38 -2.47 6.98
CA ALA A 65 8.52 -2.07 8.37
C ALA A 65 8.08 -3.23 9.29
N SER A 66 8.84 -4.32 9.33
CA SER A 66 8.70 -5.29 10.42
C SER A 66 9.08 -4.59 11.74
N PRO A 67 8.16 -4.36 12.70
CA PRO A 67 8.57 -3.95 14.03
C PRO A 67 9.12 -5.20 14.74
N GLY A 68 10.44 -5.34 14.76
CA GLY A 68 11.12 -6.30 15.64
C GLY A 68 11.62 -7.58 14.96
N THR A 69 12.85 -7.53 14.46
CA THR A 69 13.79 -8.63 14.68
C THR A 69 15.14 -8.01 15.00
N SER A 70 15.23 -7.45 16.21
CA SER A 70 16.48 -7.15 16.88
C SER A 70 16.41 -7.70 18.31
N SER A 71 17.42 -8.50 18.68
CA SER A 71 17.67 -9.13 19.98
C SER A 71 16.82 -10.39 20.27
N SER A 72 17.40 -11.57 20.56
CA SER A 72 18.47 -11.78 21.53
C SER A 72 19.40 -12.94 21.15
N GLY A 73 20.70 -12.67 21.14
CA GLY A 73 21.74 -13.70 21.17
C GLY A 73 21.85 -14.27 22.58
N ASN A 74 21.74 -15.59 22.70
CA ASN A 74 21.94 -16.28 23.97
C ASN A 74 23.43 -16.67 24.06
N GLY A 75 24.19 -15.98 24.92
CA GLY A 75 25.59 -16.28 25.21
C GLY A 75 25.69 -17.51 26.11
N GLY A 76 26.61 -18.42 25.76
CA GLY A 76 27.06 -19.53 26.61
C GLY A 76 28.29 -19.18 27.41
#